data_AF-A0A4R7FNK1-F1
#
_entry.id   AF-A0A4R7FNK1-F1
#
_cell.length_a   1.000
_cell.length_b   1.000
_cell.length_c   1.000
_cell.angle_alpha   90.00
_cell.angle_beta   90.00
_cell.angle_gamma   90.00
#
_symmetry.space_group_name_H-M   'P 1'
#
loop_
_entity.id
_entity.type
_entity.pdbx_description
1 polymer ?
#
loop_
_entity_poly.entity_id
_entity_poly.type
_entity_poly.pdbx_seq_one_letter_code
_entity_poly.pdbx_strand_id
1 'polypeptide(L)'
;MNSKPQAARAAANAGSSVDSSSDTSRPNTAYTDAIQAIADHGDQPLDIHDICSHRRACGFTDDLALTECEAQGINTRLYGMSAISALLIGADDGGSFKLSNWLQGGLHSALYALTEDAQAVLHRANERAAEGQHQKGGGR
;
A
#
# COMPACT_ATOMS: atom_id res chain seq x y z
N MET A 1 -44.42 26.80 54.81
CA MET A 1 -44.40 28.26 54.99
C MET A 1 -42.94 28.69 55.12
N ASN A 2 -42.59 29.78 54.44
CA ASN A 2 -41.30 30.49 54.35
C ASN A 2 -40.15 29.77 53.62
N SER A 3 -39.34 30.40 52.76
CA SER A 3 -39.44 31.52 51.80
C SER A 3 -38.07 31.56 51.09
N LYS A 4 -38.05 31.57 49.75
CA LYS A 4 -36.90 31.87 48.85
C LYS A 4 -36.41 33.34 49.06
N PRO A 5 -35.47 33.94 48.28
CA PRO A 5 -34.64 33.50 47.12
C PRO A 5 -33.15 33.97 47.20
N GLN A 6 -32.32 33.76 46.16
CA GLN A 6 -31.63 34.82 45.37
C GLN A 6 -30.67 34.17 44.32
N ALA A 7 -31.10 34.14 43.05
CA ALA A 7 -30.55 34.86 41.88
C ALA A 7 -29.15 34.35 41.41
N ALA A 8 -29.05 33.55 40.34
CA ALA A 8 -29.16 33.93 38.92
C ALA A 8 -28.08 34.93 38.46
N ARG A 9 -27.14 34.45 37.63
CA ARG A 9 -26.71 35.14 36.41
C ARG A 9 -25.99 34.17 35.46
N ALA A 10 -26.48 34.14 34.23
CA ALA A 10 -25.99 33.38 33.09
C ALA A 10 -25.28 34.33 32.09
N ALA A 11 -24.37 33.73 31.31
CA ALA A 11 -23.79 34.17 30.02
C ALA A 11 -22.87 35.43 30.05
N ALA A 12 -21.79 35.57 29.27
CA ALA A 12 -21.37 34.95 28.01
C ALA A 12 -19.85 35.15 27.74
N ASN A 13 -19.24 34.17 27.06
CA ASN A 13 -18.12 34.17 26.08
C ASN A 13 -17.00 35.24 26.10
N ALA A 14 -15.73 34.80 26.16
CA ALA A 14 -14.85 34.56 24.99
C ALA A 14 -13.36 34.55 25.40
N GLY A 15 -12.58 33.60 24.86
CA GLY A 15 -11.11 33.53 25.00
C GLY A 15 -10.65 32.10 25.31
N SER A 16 -10.59 31.20 24.34
CA SER A 16 -9.36 30.92 23.57
C SER A 16 -8.13 30.64 24.45
N SER A 17 -7.92 29.37 24.80
CA SER A 17 -6.64 28.70 24.49
C SER A 17 -6.87 27.20 24.50
N VAL A 18 -6.86 26.66 23.28
CA VAL A 18 -6.58 25.26 23.01
C VAL A 18 -5.15 25.03 23.48
N ASP A 19 -4.95 24.21 24.51
CA ASP A 19 -3.67 23.52 24.69
C ASP A 19 -3.83 22.12 24.14
N SER A 20 -3.59 22.02 22.84
CA SER A 20 -3.25 20.78 22.17
C SER A 20 -1.93 20.29 22.76
N SER A 21 -1.97 19.44 23.77
CA SER A 21 -0.87 18.50 23.98
C SER A 21 -1.24 17.22 23.25
N SER A 22 -0.93 17.21 21.96
CA SER A 22 -0.82 16.00 21.17
C SER A 22 0.09 15.04 21.91
N ASP A 23 -0.49 13.96 22.44
CA ASP A 23 0.27 12.80 22.90
C ASP A 23 0.78 12.02 21.66
N THR A 24 1.60 12.70 20.86
CA THR A 24 2.40 12.14 19.78
C THR A 24 3.77 11.83 20.34
N SER A 25 3.86 10.85 21.23
CA SER A 25 5.14 10.28 21.66
C SER A 25 5.09 8.76 21.60
N ARG A 26 4.82 8.24 20.40
CA ARG A 26 5.28 6.91 20.01
C ARG A 26 5.41 6.71 18.49
N PRO A 27 6.27 7.47 17.79
CA PRO A 27 6.90 7.01 16.56
C PRO A 27 8.38 6.76 16.83
N ASN A 28 8.75 5.93 17.82
CA ASN A 28 10.18 5.81 18.15
C ASN A 28 10.56 4.50 18.85
N THR A 29 9.94 3.39 18.46
CA THR A 29 10.48 2.05 18.80
C THR A 29 10.77 1.32 17.50
N ALA A 30 9.81 1.25 16.58
CA ALA A 30 10.05 0.69 15.25
C ALA A 30 11.12 1.45 14.42
N TYR A 31 11.18 2.79 14.53
CA TYR A 31 12.22 3.57 13.84
C TYR A 31 13.59 3.40 14.48
N THR A 32 13.64 3.34 15.82
CA THR A 32 14.88 3.14 16.58
C THR A 32 15.40 1.72 16.43
N ASP A 33 14.51 0.72 16.40
CA ASP A 33 14.82 -0.68 16.12
C ASP A 33 15.32 -0.86 14.68
N ALA A 34 14.75 -0.13 13.71
CA ALA A 34 15.25 -0.13 12.34
C ALA A 34 16.65 0.50 12.24
N ILE A 35 16.88 1.63 12.93
CA ILE A 35 18.22 2.26 12.98
C ILE A 35 19.22 1.37 13.73
N GLN A 36 18.80 0.71 14.81
CA GLN A 36 19.63 -0.21 15.57
C GLN A 36 19.95 -1.46 14.76
N ALA A 37 19.00 -2.03 14.01
CA ALA A 37 19.27 -3.12 13.09
C ALA A 37 20.25 -2.72 11.98
N ILE A 38 20.12 -1.50 11.43
CA ILE A 38 21.08 -0.97 10.44
C ILE A 38 22.47 -0.77 11.05
N ALA A 39 22.54 -0.33 12.31
CA ALA A 39 23.80 -0.15 13.05
C ALA A 39 24.43 -1.49 13.48
N ASP A 40 23.63 -2.48 13.87
CA ASP A 40 24.06 -3.82 14.28
C ASP A 40 24.53 -4.66 13.07
N HIS A 41 24.04 -4.36 11.86
CA HIS A 41 24.56 -4.89 10.60
C HIS A 41 25.77 -4.13 10.04
N GLY A 42 26.35 -3.22 10.82
CA GLY A 42 27.31 -2.20 10.41
C GLY A 42 28.68 -2.65 9.89
N ASP A 43 28.91 -3.91 9.52
CA ASP A 43 30.24 -4.33 9.06
C ASP A 43 30.27 -5.42 7.98
N GLN A 44 29.13 -5.87 7.44
CA GLN A 44 29.18 -6.72 6.25
C GLN A 44 29.09 -5.84 5.01
N PRO A 45 30.15 -5.73 4.18
CA PRO A 45 30.05 -5.05 2.91
C PRO A 45 28.90 -5.64 2.12
N LEU A 46 28.06 -4.79 1.55
CA LEU A 46 26.95 -5.22 0.69
C LEU A 46 27.54 -6.07 -0.44
N ASP A 47 27.38 -7.39 -0.36
CA ASP A 47 27.86 -8.31 -1.38
C ASP A 47 26.86 -8.28 -2.55
N ILE A 48 27.08 -7.33 -3.45
CA ILE A 48 26.29 -7.16 -4.67
C ILE A 48 26.35 -8.45 -5.51
N HIS A 49 27.47 -9.19 -5.47
CA HIS A 49 27.61 -10.42 -6.24
C HIS A 49 26.73 -11.54 -5.70
N ASP A 50 26.68 -11.72 -4.38
CA ASP A 50 25.79 -12.69 -3.74
C ASP A 50 24.31 -12.32 -3.94
N ILE A 51 23.96 -11.04 -3.80
CA ILE A 51 22.61 -10.54 -4.07
C ILE A 51 22.21 -10.78 -5.54
N CYS A 52 23.10 -10.46 -6.50
CA CYS A 52 22.85 -10.71 -7.91
C CYS A 52 22.78 -12.21 -8.24
N SER A 53 23.60 -13.04 -7.61
CA SER A 53 23.62 -14.49 -7.81
C SER A 53 22.38 -15.16 -7.23
N HIS A 54 21.94 -14.73 -6.04
CA HIS A 54 20.71 -15.17 -5.41
C HIS A 54 19.49 -14.75 -6.24
N ARG A 55 19.43 -13.49 -6.69
CA ARG A 55 18.39 -13.00 -7.60
C ARG A 55 18.33 -13.83 -8.89
N ARG A 56 19.49 -14.10 -9.50
CA ARG A 56 19.58 -14.93 -10.70
C ARG A 56 19.14 -16.38 -10.45
N ALA A 57 19.51 -16.97 -9.32
CA ALA A 57 19.10 -18.33 -8.93
C ALA A 57 17.59 -18.44 -8.69
N CYS A 58 16.95 -17.36 -8.24
CA CYS A 58 15.49 -17.23 -8.13
C CYS A 58 14.81 -16.85 -9.46
N GLY A 59 15.54 -16.79 -10.58
CA GLY A 59 14.99 -16.49 -11.90
C GLY A 59 14.87 -15.00 -12.25
N PHE A 60 15.34 -14.10 -11.38
CA PHE A 60 15.44 -12.67 -11.67
C PHE A 60 16.72 -12.40 -12.47
N THR A 61 16.69 -12.72 -13.77
CA THR A 61 17.87 -12.62 -14.66
C THR A 61 17.97 -11.29 -15.39
N ASP A 62 16.88 -10.54 -15.49
CA ASP A 62 16.84 -9.15 -15.94
C ASP A 62 15.80 -8.44 -15.10
N ASP A 63 16.11 -7.22 -14.67
CA ASP A 63 15.08 -6.35 -14.11
C ASP A 63 14.00 -6.22 -15.20
N LEU A 64 12.79 -6.67 -14.90
CA LEU A 64 11.61 -6.23 -15.63
C LEU A 64 11.57 -4.71 -15.44
N ALA A 65 12.23 -3.98 -16.33
CA ALA A 65 12.34 -2.54 -16.27
C ALA A 65 10.98 -1.96 -16.69
N LEU A 66 10.07 -1.95 -15.74
CA LEU A 66 8.83 -1.20 -15.85
C LEU A 66 9.18 0.28 -15.87
N THR A 67 8.59 1.00 -16.81
CA THR A 67 8.60 2.47 -16.73
C THR A 67 7.85 2.91 -15.48
N GLU A 68 8.17 4.09 -14.94
CA GLU A 68 7.47 4.64 -13.77
C GLU A 68 5.94 4.69 -13.98
N CYS A 69 5.51 5.05 -15.20
CA CYS A 69 4.10 5.05 -15.60
C CYS A 69 3.46 3.65 -15.55
N GLU A 70 4.18 2.61 -15.99
CA GLU A 70 3.67 1.23 -15.98
C GLU A 70 3.60 0.69 -14.55
N ALA A 71 4.61 0.96 -13.73
CA ALA A 71 4.61 0.60 -12.32
C ALA A 71 3.47 1.30 -11.56
N GLN A 72 3.28 2.60 -11.78
CA GLN A 72 2.16 3.35 -11.20
C GLN A 72 0.80 2.82 -11.69
N GLY A 73 0.70 2.46 -12.97
CA GLY A 73 -0.49 1.86 -13.54
C GLY A 73 -0.84 0.52 -12.92
N ILE A 74 0.16 -0.36 -12.70
CA ILE A 74 -0.04 -1.65 -12.03
C ILE A 74 -0.45 -1.41 -10.57
N ASN A 75 0.20 -0.48 -9.87
CA ASN A 75 -0.10 -0.16 -8.49
C ASN A 75 -1.56 0.31 -8.32
N THR A 76 -2.04 1.17 -9.22
CA THR A 76 -3.44 1.61 -9.22
C THR A 76 -4.43 0.44 -9.37
N ARG A 77 -4.12 -0.51 -10.25
CA ARG A 77 -4.95 -1.72 -10.42
C ARG A 77 -4.94 -2.60 -9.19
N LEU A 78 -3.78 -2.77 -8.54
CA LEU A 78 -3.65 -3.50 -7.27
C LEU A 78 -4.48 -2.88 -6.16
N TYR A 79 -4.48 -1.55 -6.02
CA TYR A 79 -5.37 -0.86 -5.09
C TYR A 79 -6.85 -1.11 -5.41
N GLY A 80 -7.23 -1.05 -6.69
CA GLY A 80 -8.60 -1.38 -7.13
C GLY A 80 -9.02 -2.81 -6.77
N MET A 81 -8.14 -3.79 -7.03
CA MET A 81 -8.36 -5.19 -6.69
C MET A 81 -8.48 -5.38 -5.17
N SER A 82 -7.62 -4.73 -4.38
CA SER A 82 -7.69 -4.78 -2.92
C SER A 82 -9.00 -4.19 -2.39
N ALA A 83 -9.45 -3.06 -2.92
CA ALA A 83 -10.69 -2.42 -2.52
C ALA A 83 -11.91 -3.31 -2.83
N ILE A 84 -11.96 -3.87 -4.05
CA ILE A 84 -13.03 -4.79 -4.44
C ILE A 84 -13.01 -6.07 -3.59
N SER A 85 -11.83 -6.63 -3.35
CA SER A 85 -11.69 -7.83 -2.49
C SER A 85 -12.18 -7.56 -1.07
N ALA A 86 -11.82 -6.41 -0.48
CA ALA A 86 -12.30 -6.01 0.84
C ALA A 86 -13.82 -5.87 0.89
N LEU A 87 -14.44 -5.34 -0.17
CA LEU A 87 -15.90 -5.26 -0.27
C LEU A 87 -16.55 -6.65 -0.34
N LEU A 88 -15.99 -7.56 -1.14
CA LEU A 88 -16.51 -8.93 -1.27
C LEU A 88 -16.38 -9.71 0.05
N ILE A 89 -15.23 -9.60 0.73
CA ILE A 89 -15.01 -10.21 2.05
C ILE A 89 -15.97 -9.61 3.09
N GLY A 90 -16.13 -8.28 3.08
CA GLY A 90 -17.04 -7.58 3.99
C GLY A 90 -18.53 -7.89 3.78
N ALA A 91 -18.86 -8.52 2.63
CA ALA A 91 -20.21 -8.92 2.25
C ALA A 91 -20.51 -10.42 2.40
N ASP A 92 -19.49 -11.22 2.75
CA ASP A 92 -19.59 -12.67 2.85
C ASP A 92 -20.54 -13.11 3.99
N ASP A 93 -20.74 -14.41 4.15
CA ASP A 93 -21.57 -14.97 5.22
C ASP A 93 -20.90 -14.80 6.59
N GLY A 94 -21.24 -13.70 7.24
CA GLY A 94 -20.63 -13.19 8.48
C GLY A 94 -20.13 -11.75 8.37
N GLY A 95 -20.22 -11.15 7.18
CA GLY A 95 -19.77 -9.80 6.88
C GLY A 95 -20.61 -8.68 7.51
N SER A 96 -20.01 -7.49 7.53
CA SER A 96 -20.60 -6.26 8.09
C SER A 96 -21.78 -5.68 7.30
N PHE A 97 -21.97 -6.11 6.05
CA PHE A 97 -23.07 -5.69 5.19
C PHE A 97 -23.44 -6.80 4.21
N LYS A 98 -24.50 -6.60 3.41
CA LYS A 98 -24.91 -7.51 2.35
C LYS A 98 -24.88 -6.80 1.00
N LEU A 99 -24.37 -7.49 -0.02
CA LEU A 99 -24.42 -7.04 -1.41
C LEU A 99 -25.55 -7.76 -2.16
N SER A 100 -26.09 -7.13 -3.18
CA SER A 100 -26.98 -7.83 -4.11
C SER A 100 -26.19 -8.77 -5.01
N ASN A 101 -26.79 -9.87 -5.45
CA ASN A 101 -26.15 -10.83 -6.35
C ASN A 101 -25.62 -10.17 -7.65
N TRP A 102 -26.35 -9.18 -8.17
CA TRP A 102 -25.93 -8.40 -9.34
C TRP A 102 -24.67 -7.58 -9.08
N LEU A 103 -24.61 -6.89 -7.93
CA LEU A 103 -23.45 -6.09 -7.55
C LEU A 103 -22.24 -6.98 -7.26
N GLN A 104 -22.44 -8.10 -6.57
CA GLN A 104 -21.40 -9.09 -6.31
C GLN A 104 -20.84 -9.67 -7.62
N GLY A 105 -21.71 -10.06 -8.56
CA GLY A 105 -21.30 -10.52 -9.88
C GLY A 105 -20.52 -9.46 -10.66
N GLY A 106 -20.97 -8.21 -10.62
CA GLY A 106 -20.27 -7.08 -11.25
C GLY A 106 -18.88 -6.83 -10.64
N LEU A 107 -18.74 -6.94 -9.32
CA LEU A 107 -17.46 -6.81 -8.62
C LEU A 107 -16.49 -7.94 -8.96
N HIS A 108 -16.96 -9.19 -9.07
CA HIS A 108 -16.12 -10.29 -9.55
C HIS A 108 -15.62 -10.05 -10.98
N SER A 109 -16.50 -9.60 -11.89
CA SER A 109 -16.10 -9.26 -13.27
C SER A 109 -15.10 -8.11 -13.31
N ALA A 110 -15.28 -7.08 -12.47
CA ALA A 110 -14.33 -5.98 -12.38
C ALA A 110 -12.96 -6.42 -11.85
N LEU A 111 -12.93 -7.32 -10.86
CA LEU A 111 -11.70 -7.88 -10.32
C LEU A 111 -10.94 -8.70 -11.37
N TYR A 112 -11.68 -9.50 -12.16
CA TYR A 112 -11.12 -10.24 -13.29
C TYR A 112 -10.51 -9.29 -14.33
N ALA A 113 -11.24 -8.26 -14.74
CA ALA A 113 -10.76 -7.28 -15.72
C ALA A 113 -9.51 -6.51 -15.26
N LEU A 114 -9.44 -6.12 -13.99
CA LEU A 114 -8.26 -5.46 -13.41
C LEU A 114 -7.04 -6.41 -13.39
N THR A 115 -7.29 -7.69 -13.14
CA THR A 115 -6.24 -8.73 -13.15
C THR A 115 -5.68 -8.91 -14.56
N GLU A 116 -6.55 -9.09 -15.56
CA GLU A 116 -6.13 -9.23 -16.97
C GLU A 116 -5.35 -7.99 -17.44
N ASP A 117 -5.82 -6.79 -17.11
CA ASP A 117 -5.16 -5.56 -17.53
C ASP A 117 -3.78 -5.39 -16.87
N ALA A 118 -3.64 -5.74 -15.58
CA ALA A 118 -2.34 -5.76 -14.90
C ALA A 118 -1.39 -6.80 -15.52
N GLN A 119 -1.90 -8.00 -15.81
CA GLN A 119 -1.13 -9.07 -16.46
C GLN A 119 -0.68 -8.65 -17.86
N ALA A 120 -1.52 -7.98 -18.64
CA ALA A 120 -1.17 -7.52 -19.98
C ALA A 120 -0.01 -6.51 -19.96
N VAL A 121 0.07 -5.64 -18.94
CA VAL A 121 1.23 -4.74 -18.76
C VAL A 121 2.50 -5.55 -18.49
N LEU A 122 2.43 -6.52 -17.58
CA LEU A 122 3.57 -7.38 -17.25
C LEU A 122 4.03 -8.21 -18.46
N HIS A 123 3.09 -8.76 -19.23
CA HIS A 123 3.39 -9.55 -20.42
C HIS A 123 4.10 -8.72 -21.49
N ARG A 124 3.59 -7.51 -21.78
CA ARG A 124 4.26 -6.58 -22.72
C ARG A 124 5.64 -6.16 -22.23
N ALA A 125 5.79 -5.92 -20.93
CA ALA A 125 7.09 -5.58 -20.37
C ALA A 125 8.07 -6.76 -20.50
N ASN A 126 7.59 -7.99 -20.30
CA ASN A 126 8.38 -9.21 -20.45
C ASN A 126 8.79 -9.46 -21.90
N GLU A 127 7.89 -9.25 -22.87
CA GLU A 127 8.21 -9.31 -24.31
C GLU A 127 9.33 -8.33 -24.69
N ARG A 128 9.22 -7.06 -24.25
CA ARG A 128 10.27 -6.05 -24.51
C ARG A 128 11.61 -6.42 -23.88
N ALA A 129 11.61 -7.02 -22.69
CA ALA A 129 12.82 -7.48 -22.03
C ALA A 129 13.49 -8.62 -22.85
N ALA A 130 12.71 -9.57 -23.35
CA ALA A 130 13.21 -10.66 -24.20
C ALA A 130 13.80 -10.15 -25.53
N GLU A 131 13.15 -9.17 -26.18
CA GLU A 131 13.66 -8.55 -27.41
C GLU A 131 14.98 -7.79 -27.20
N GLY A 132 15.13 -7.11 -26.04
CA GLY A 132 16.36 -6.42 -25.66
C GLY A 132 17.57 -7.34 -25.47
N GLN A 133 17.35 -8.61 -25.09
CA GLN A 133 18.42 -9.61 -25.00
C GLN A 133 18.92 -10.05 -26.39
N HIS A 134 18.03 -10.16 -27.39
CA HIS A 134 18.40 -10.58 -28.73
C HIS A 134 19.28 -9.55 -29.48
N GLN A 135 19.12 -8.26 -29.20
CA GLN A 135 19.93 -7.22 -29.85
C GLN A 135 21.36 -7.12 -29.28
N LYS A 136 21.59 -7.50 -28.02
CA LYS A 136 22.94 -7.48 -27.40
C LYS A 136 23.82 -8.66 -27.79
N GLY A 137 23.26 -9.73 -28.36
CA GLY A 137 23.99 -10.94 -28.78
C GLY A 137 24.46 -10.97 -30.24
N GLY A 138 24.06 -10.00 -31.07
CA GLY A 138 24.32 -9.99 -32.53
C GLY A 138 25.52 -9.17 -32.99
N GLY A 139 26.36 -8.68 -32.08
CA GLY A 139 27.54 -7.88 -32.39
C GLY A 139 28.84 -8.60 -32.04
N ARG A 140 29.20 -9.61 -32.82
CA ARG A 140 30.57 -10.16 -32.89
C ARG A 140 30.85 -10.70 -34.28
#